data_AF-A0A5B0FPL3-F1
#
_entry.id   AF-A0A5B0FPL3-F1
#
_cell.length_a   1.000
_cell.length_b   1.000
_cell.length_c   1.000
_cell.angle_alpha   90.00
_cell.angle_beta   90.00
_cell.angle_gamma   90.00
#
_symmetry.space_group_name_H-M   'P 1'
#
loop_
_entity.id
_entity.type
_entity.pdbx_description
1 polymer ?
#
loop_
_entity_poly.entity_id
_entity_poly.type
_entity_poly.pdbx_seq_one_letter_code
_entity_poly.pdbx_strand_id
1 'polypeptide(L)'
;MKKLLTTCILSLLCLTARAQNARDFFTFQGVARDEQGHILANRNISVRFGIHPFLENHVYREEHKTTTNTHGVFTVLIGSGTFISGNYSSIQWEHNYYFLQIEIDSNGGSNYISIGSTQLVSVPYALHAKQADKWKNNDPIVQTGDYDYGLSLPLQSPGIKLIWYPKKAAFRAGYASDNSWDDGNIGMYTTAFGYNTKALQNNAFATGYSTLASGSASFASGTFSKAAGAASFAAGNETSAKGDNSVALGDSSVSHRHNSFALGYKTEAGGDASLAMGAGVVSKAYAATALGSYNNVQDNPQGPTQNHASGSDRIFQIGNGSDEKSLSNAFTVLRNGNIGLGNGALIPQYILDIGGRPRIRHSAETAGLYLDNSNLEPKAFMGMKTDDQIGFYLANAWRFWVNGSGGATLIGGLDQVSDRRLKRDFANLSNSLGKLSQIDGVTYYWKDQSLAQTIQTGLIAQNVETVFPELVTTNAEGFKSVNYIGLIPHLIESVKELKQENASLKKQLERIDELEAKLNTLAGDSTSKVSISKEVK
;
A
#
# COMPACT_ATOMS: atom_id res chain seq x y z
N MET A 1 39.59 -58.43 -11.97
CA MET A 1 41.02 -58.04 -12.10
C MET A 1 41.24 -56.66 -12.74
N LYS A 2 40.52 -56.25 -13.80
CA LYS A 2 40.76 -54.93 -14.46
C LYS A 2 40.40 -53.68 -13.62
N LYS A 3 39.44 -53.76 -12.69
CA LYS A 3 39.03 -52.63 -11.83
C LYS A 3 39.95 -52.35 -10.63
N LEU A 4 40.72 -53.35 -10.17
CA LEU A 4 41.64 -53.21 -9.03
C LEU A 4 42.99 -52.58 -9.46
N LEU A 5 43.42 -52.89 -10.69
CA LEU A 5 44.64 -52.34 -11.27
C LEU A 5 44.51 -50.84 -11.58
N THR A 6 43.33 -50.40 -12.02
CA THR A 6 43.06 -48.99 -12.33
C THR A 6 42.94 -48.13 -11.07
N THR A 7 42.38 -48.65 -9.97
CA THR A 7 42.36 -47.95 -8.68
C THR A 7 43.74 -47.89 -8.01
N CYS A 8 44.57 -48.93 -8.15
CA CYS A 8 45.96 -48.90 -7.67
C CYS A 8 46.82 -47.92 -8.46
N ILE A 9 46.65 -47.83 -9.80
CA ILE A 9 47.41 -46.88 -10.63
C ILE A 9 46.98 -45.44 -10.36
N LEU A 10 45.67 -45.17 -10.16
CA LEU A 10 45.19 -43.81 -9.86
C LEU A 10 45.57 -43.34 -8.44
N SER A 11 45.63 -44.25 -7.46
CA SER A 11 46.12 -43.92 -6.10
C SER A 11 47.64 -43.77 -6.03
N LEU A 12 48.41 -44.50 -6.85
CA LEU A 12 49.86 -44.29 -6.98
C LEU A 12 50.22 -42.97 -7.68
N LEU A 13 49.43 -42.54 -8.67
CA LEU A 13 49.63 -41.25 -9.35
C LEU A 13 49.18 -40.03 -8.52
N CYS A 14 48.27 -40.20 -7.55
CA CYS A 14 47.91 -39.16 -6.60
C CYS A 14 48.95 -38.95 -5.47
N LEU A 15 49.87 -39.90 -5.26
CA LEU A 15 50.95 -39.79 -4.25
C LEU A 15 52.18 -39.00 -4.73
N THR A 16 52.25 -38.64 -6.02
CA THR A 16 53.37 -37.86 -6.59
C THR A 16 53.00 -36.44 -6.99
N ALA A 17 51.78 -35.98 -6.71
CA ALA A 17 51.43 -34.57 -6.83
C ALA A 17 51.91 -33.80 -5.60
N ARG A 18 53.24 -33.69 -5.43
CA ARG A 18 53.80 -32.60 -4.61
C ARG A 18 53.77 -31.35 -5.48
N ALA A 19 53.17 -30.29 -4.94
CA ALA A 19 53.41 -28.93 -5.42
C ALA A 19 54.92 -28.77 -5.65
N GLN A 20 55.32 -28.16 -6.76
CA GLN A 20 56.72 -27.80 -6.97
C GLN A 20 57.11 -26.83 -5.87
N ASN A 21 57.71 -27.34 -4.80
CA ASN A 21 58.44 -26.52 -3.84
C ASN A 21 59.47 -25.74 -4.67
N ALA A 22 59.52 -24.42 -4.48
CA ALA A 22 60.62 -23.61 -4.95
C ALA A 22 61.91 -24.34 -4.55
N ARG A 23 62.76 -24.64 -5.53
CA ARG A 23 63.98 -25.41 -5.29
C ARG A 23 64.90 -24.55 -4.41
N ASP A 24 65.30 -25.08 -3.25
CA ASP A 24 66.19 -24.44 -2.25
C ASP A 24 67.65 -24.36 -2.74
N PHE A 25 67.88 -23.95 -3.98
CA PHE A 25 69.21 -23.74 -4.54
C PHE A 25 69.16 -22.79 -5.75
N PHE A 26 70.25 -22.04 -5.98
CA PHE A 26 70.40 -21.22 -7.19
C PHE A 26 71.71 -21.54 -7.91
N THR A 27 71.71 -21.39 -9.23
CA THR A 27 72.89 -21.66 -10.06
C THR A 27 73.92 -20.55 -9.90
N PHE A 28 75.17 -20.95 -9.68
CA PHE A 28 76.34 -20.07 -9.73
C PHE A 28 77.30 -20.57 -10.80
N GLN A 29 77.76 -19.67 -11.65
CA GLN A 29 78.81 -19.94 -12.63
C GLN A 29 79.95 -18.94 -12.45
N GLY A 30 81.16 -19.45 -12.31
CA GLY A 30 82.37 -18.66 -12.11
C GLY A 30 83.52 -19.11 -12.99
N VAL A 31 84.52 -18.23 -13.17
CA VAL A 31 85.79 -18.56 -13.83
C VAL A 31 86.88 -18.62 -12.77
N ALA A 32 87.51 -19.77 -12.62
CA ALA A 32 88.61 -19.96 -11.68
C ALA A 32 89.93 -19.47 -12.28
N ARG A 33 90.67 -18.66 -11.52
CA ARG A 33 91.97 -18.09 -11.90
C ARG A 33 93.01 -18.33 -10.80
N ASP A 34 94.28 -18.38 -11.16
CA ASP A 34 95.40 -18.38 -10.20
C ASP A 34 95.68 -16.97 -9.65
N GLU A 35 96.64 -16.86 -8.73
CA GLU A 35 97.05 -15.60 -8.09
C GLU A 35 97.64 -14.58 -9.09
N GLN A 36 98.06 -15.04 -10.27
CA GLN A 36 98.58 -14.21 -11.36
C GLN A 36 97.50 -13.86 -12.41
N GLY A 37 96.26 -14.33 -12.21
CA GLY A 37 95.10 -14.08 -13.07
C GLY A 37 94.94 -15.03 -14.27
N HIS A 38 95.80 -16.04 -14.42
CA HIS A 38 95.66 -17.06 -15.47
C HIS A 38 94.51 -18.01 -15.17
N ILE A 39 93.82 -18.48 -16.21
CA ILE A 39 92.71 -19.41 -16.06
C ILE A 39 93.18 -20.79 -15.60
N LEU A 40 92.44 -21.39 -14.66
CA LEU A 40 92.68 -22.76 -14.22
C LEU A 40 91.88 -23.70 -15.11
N ALA A 41 92.38 -24.04 -16.31
CA ALA A 41 91.67 -24.89 -17.27
C ALA A 41 91.75 -26.39 -16.94
N ASN A 42 90.63 -27.12 -17.10
CA ASN A 42 90.52 -28.58 -16.90
C ASN A 42 91.10 -29.10 -15.57
N ARG A 43 90.87 -28.36 -14.48
CA ARG A 43 91.48 -28.63 -13.18
C ARG A 43 90.43 -28.95 -12.13
N ASN A 44 90.76 -29.89 -11.24
CA ASN A 44 90.01 -30.12 -10.01
C ASN A 44 90.22 -28.93 -9.08
N ILE A 45 89.14 -28.27 -8.72
CA ILE A 45 89.12 -27.18 -7.75
C ILE A 45 88.12 -27.50 -6.64
N SER A 46 88.29 -26.88 -5.49
CA SER A 46 87.30 -26.89 -4.43
C SER A 46 86.86 -25.46 -4.16
N VAL A 47 85.56 -25.21 -4.16
CA VAL A 47 84.98 -23.89 -3.99
C VAL A 47 84.06 -23.95 -2.79
N ARG A 48 84.19 -22.96 -1.92
CA ARG A 48 83.39 -22.82 -0.72
C ARG A 48 82.56 -21.56 -0.83
N PHE A 49 81.27 -21.70 -0.55
CA PHE A 49 80.31 -20.61 -0.55
C PHE A 49 79.86 -20.34 0.88
N GLY A 50 79.92 -19.08 1.27
CA GLY A 50 79.43 -18.60 2.54
C GLY A 50 78.40 -17.52 2.33
N ILE A 51 77.25 -17.63 3.00
CA ILE A 51 76.25 -16.57 3.04
C ILE A 51 76.32 -15.93 4.42
N HIS A 52 76.51 -14.62 4.47
CA HIS A 52 76.61 -13.88 5.73
C HIS A 52 75.94 -12.50 5.63
N PRO A 53 75.40 -11.97 6.74
CA PRO A 53 75.01 -10.56 6.86
C PRO A 53 76.25 -9.66 6.84
N PHE A 54 76.07 -8.35 6.65
CA PHE A 54 77.16 -7.38 6.51
C PHE A 54 78.21 -7.39 7.65
N LEU A 55 77.82 -7.69 8.89
CA LEU A 55 78.69 -7.61 10.09
C LEU A 55 78.64 -8.85 10.98
N GLU A 56 78.09 -9.97 10.49
CA GLU A 56 77.90 -11.18 11.29
C GLU A 56 78.59 -12.40 10.66
N ASN A 57 78.73 -13.47 11.45
CA ASN A 57 79.24 -14.76 10.99
C ASN A 57 78.31 -15.38 9.93
N HIS A 58 78.83 -16.35 9.18
CA HIS A 58 78.08 -17.07 8.15
C HIS A 58 76.82 -17.73 8.71
N VAL A 59 75.67 -17.37 8.16
CA VAL A 59 74.39 -18.03 8.43
C VAL A 59 74.25 -19.35 7.67
N TYR A 60 75.07 -19.52 6.62
CA TYR A 60 75.19 -20.75 5.87
C TYR A 60 76.54 -20.86 5.19
N ARG A 61 77.09 -22.08 5.14
CA ARG A 61 78.34 -22.39 4.44
C ARG A 61 78.32 -23.81 3.89
N GLU A 62 78.79 -23.95 2.65
CA GLU A 62 78.91 -25.24 1.95
C GLU A 62 80.17 -25.30 1.09
N GLU A 63 80.55 -26.51 0.71
CA GLU A 63 81.70 -26.83 -0.15
C GLU A 63 81.28 -27.62 -1.38
N HIS A 64 81.87 -27.29 -2.52
CA HIS A 64 81.73 -27.99 -3.79
C HIS A 64 83.10 -28.39 -4.32
N LYS A 65 83.26 -29.67 -4.61
CA LYS A 65 84.40 -30.18 -5.38
C LYS A 65 83.98 -30.33 -6.83
N THR A 66 84.63 -29.60 -7.73
CA THR A 66 84.23 -29.55 -9.14
C THR A 66 85.44 -29.44 -10.06
N THR A 67 85.25 -29.78 -11.33
CA THR A 67 86.22 -29.57 -12.41
C THR A 67 85.88 -28.32 -13.21
N THR A 68 86.88 -27.52 -13.54
CA THR A 68 86.75 -26.44 -14.52
C THR A 68 86.82 -26.98 -15.95
N ASN A 69 86.25 -26.26 -16.91
CA ASN A 69 86.39 -26.57 -18.35
C ASN A 69 87.67 -25.95 -18.96
N THR A 70 87.85 -26.05 -20.28
CA THR A 70 88.98 -25.49 -21.05
C THR A 70 89.14 -23.97 -20.90
N HIS A 71 88.11 -23.26 -20.47
CA HIS A 71 88.11 -21.81 -20.23
C HIS A 71 88.18 -21.44 -18.75
N GLY A 72 88.39 -22.42 -17.86
CA GLY A 72 88.41 -22.21 -16.41
C GLY A 72 87.03 -22.03 -15.78
N VAL A 73 85.94 -22.24 -16.52
CA VAL A 73 84.57 -22.06 -16.03
C VAL A 73 84.15 -23.28 -15.23
N PHE A 74 83.49 -23.06 -14.09
CA PHE A 74 82.78 -24.07 -13.32
C PHE A 74 81.33 -23.61 -13.06
N THR A 75 80.42 -24.57 -12.96
CA THR A 75 79.01 -24.33 -12.65
C THR A 75 78.61 -25.22 -11.49
N VAL A 76 78.02 -24.62 -10.45
CA VAL A 76 77.56 -25.31 -9.24
C VAL A 76 76.18 -24.79 -8.86
N LEU A 77 75.44 -25.58 -8.09
CA LEU A 77 74.15 -25.19 -7.53
C LEU A 77 74.36 -24.86 -6.05
N ILE A 78 74.30 -23.59 -5.69
CA ILE A 78 74.50 -23.16 -4.31
C ILE A 78 73.28 -23.59 -3.50
N GLY A 79 73.50 -24.34 -2.42
CA GLY A 79 72.47 -25.03 -1.62
C GLY A 79 72.46 -26.56 -1.81
N SER A 80 73.26 -27.11 -2.74
CA SER A 80 73.39 -28.55 -2.99
C SER A 80 74.77 -29.13 -2.71
N GLY A 81 75.66 -28.35 -2.07
CA GLY A 81 77.03 -28.74 -1.78
C GLY A 81 77.16 -29.65 -0.56
N THR A 82 78.39 -30.01 -0.23
CA THR A 82 78.70 -30.62 1.06
C THR A 82 78.55 -29.56 2.14
N PHE A 83 77.58 -29.76 3.02
CA PHE A 83 77.26 -28.84 4.10
C PHE A 83 78.43 -28.68 5.09
N ILE A 84 78.73 -27.44 5.49
CA ILE A 84 79.74 -27.13 6.52
C ILE A 84 79.06 -26.58 7.79
N SER A 85 78.24 -25.53 7.66
CA SER A 85 77.58 -24.89 8.81
C SER A 85 76.33 -24.09 8.41
N GLY A 86 75.44 -23.82 9.38
CA GLY A 86 74.19 -23.09 9.18
C GLY A 86 73.02 -23.96 8.70
N ASN A 87 72.02 -23.37 8.05
CA ASN A 87 70.97 -24.13 7.35
C ASN A 87 70.36 -23.25 6.26
N TYR A 88 70.47 -23.70 5.01
CA TYR A 88 70.07 -22.94 3.83
C TYR A 88 68.57 -22.60 3.84
N SER A 89 67.72 -23.58 4.16
CA SER A 89 66.26 -23.42 4.16
C SER A 89 65.75 -22.53 5.31
N SER A 90 66.58 -22.22 6.31
CA SER A 90 66.22 -21.32 7.42
C SER A 90 66.74 -19.89 7.27
N ILE A 91 67.48 -19.59 6.20
CA ILE A 91 67.99 -18.22 5.96
C ILE A 91 66.80 -17.26 5.83
N GLN A 92 66.76 -16.26 6.69
CA GLN A 92 65.73 -15.23 6.72
C GLN A 92 66.04 -14.16 5.65
N TRP A 93 65.86 -14.51 4.38
CA TRP A 93 66.17 -13.66 3.22
C TRP A 93 65.50 -12.27 3.25
N GLU A 94 64.42 -12.12 4.01
CA GLU A 94 63.60 -10.90 4.08
C GLU A 94 64.08 -9.86 5.11
N HIS A 95 64.97 -10.25 6.05
CA HIS A 95 65.33 -9.42 7.20
C HIS A 95 66.71 -8.76 7.10
N ASN A 96 67.61 -9.25 6.24
CA ASN A 96 68.99 -8.76 6.15
C ASN A 96 69.47 -8.63 4.70
N TYR A 97 70.45 -7.77 4.49
CA TYR A 97 71.28 -7.80 3.28
C TYR A 97 72.33 -8.90 3.44
N TYR A 98 72.21 -9.94 2.63
CA TYR A 98 73.16 -11.03 2.61
C TYR A 98 74.22 -10.84 1.53
N PHE A 99 75.42 -11.30 1.83
CA PHE A 99 76.55 -11.31 0.94
C PHE A 99 76.96 -12.75 0.68
N LEU A 100 77.28 -13.05 -0.58
CA LEU A 100 77.87 -14.30 -1.01
C LEU A 100 79.39 -14.14 -0.99
N GLN A 101 80.02 -14.74 0.01
CA GLN A 101 81.46 -14.90 0.08
C GLN A 101 81.85 -16.18 -0.66
N ILE A 102 82.88 -16.07 -1.49
CA ILE A 102 83.40 -17.19 -2.28
C ILE A 102 84.87 -17.39 -1.91
N GLU A 103 85.24 -18.64 -1.68
CA GLU A 103 86.62 -19.05 -1.39
C GLU A 103 86.99 -20.21 -2.31
N ILE A 104 88.24 -20.27 -2.78
CA ILE A 104 88.69 -21.31 -3.70
C ILE A 104 90.00 -21.94 -3.22
N ASP A 105 90.12 -23.26 -3.39
CA ASP A 105 91.40 -23.99 -3.42
C ASP A 105 91.65 -24.44 -4.86
N SER A 106 92.68 -23.86 -5.47
CA SER A 106 93.07 -24.10 -6.87
C SER A 106 93.62 -25.50 -7.14
N ASN A 107 93.94 -26.27 -6.09
CA ASN A 107 94.41 -27.66 -6.15
C ASN A 107 93.32 -28.68 -5.76
N GLY A 108 92.11 -28.23 -5.42
CA GLY A 108 91.03 -29.13 -4.98
C GLY A 108 91.24 -29.71 -3.58
N GLY A 109 92.07 -29.07 -2.76
CA GLY A 109 92.34 -29.43 -1.37
C GLY A 109 91.43 -28.74 -0.36
N SER A 110 92.00 -28.30 0.76
CA SER A 110 91.28 -27.60 1.84
C SER A 110 91.90 -26.26 2.25
N ASN A 111 92.87 -25.76 1.46
CA ASN A 111 93.56 -24.49 1.68
C ASN A 111 92.86 -23.39 0.86
N TYR A 112 91.76 -22.88 1.43
CA TYR A 112 90.90 -21.91 0.76
C TYR A 112 91.43 -20.48 0.85
N ILE A 113 91.38 -19.77 -0.29
CA ILE A 113 91.66 -18.35 -0.40
C ILE A 113 90.35 -17.63 -0.76
N SER A 114 90.01 -16.56 -0.05
CA SER A 114 88.81 -15.75 -0.32
C SER A 114 88.99 -14.93 -1.60
N ILE A 115 88.10 -15.12 -2.59
CA ILE A 115 88.14 -14.42 -3.88
C ILE A 115 87.23 -13.19 -3.95
N GLY A 116 86.43 -12.97 -2.90
CA GLY A 116 85.58 -11.79 -2.76
C GLY A 116 84.27 -12.10 -2.04
N SER A 117 83.58 -11.03 -1.63
CA SER A 117 82.22 -11.09 -1.11
C SER A 117 81.36 -10.07 -1.85
N THR A 118 80.24 -10.51 -2.41
CA THR A 118 79.32 -9.67 -3.19
C THR A 118 77.93 -9.71 -2.61
N GLN A 119 77.22 -8.58 -2.60
CA GLN A 119 75.85 -8.52 -2.09
C GLN A 119 74.92 -9.33 -3.00
N LEU A 120 74.10 -10.19 -2.40
CA LEU A 120 73.00 -10.85 -3.09
C LEU A 120 71.87 -9.83 -3.25
N VAL A 121 71.61 -9.44 -4.51
CA VAL A 121 70.50 -8.56 -4.87
C VAL A 121 69.33 -9.36 -5.44
N SER A 122 68.11 -8.97 -5.10
CA SER A 122 66.90 -9.63 -5.59
C SER A 122 66.73 -9.46 -7.10
N VAL A 123 66.38 -10.54 -7.81
CA VAL A 123 65.98 -10.50 -9.22
C VAL A 123 64.59 -9.85 -9.33
N PRO A 124 64.26 -9.07 -10.38
CA PRO A 124 62.98 -8.34 -10.47
C PRO A 124 61.71 -9.20 -10.27
N TYR A 125 61.75 -10.50 -10.58
CA TYR A 125 60.62 -11.42 -10.41
C TYR A 125 60.28 -11.74 -8.94
N ALA A 126 61.26 -11.66 -8.03
CA ALA A 126 61.06 -11.93 -6.60
C ALA A 126 60.26 -10.80 -5.90
N LEU A 127 60.33 -9.57 -6.41
CA LEU A 127 59.53 -8.45 -5.89
C LEU A 127 58.03 -8.59 -6.21
N HIS A 128 57.69 -9.25 -7.33
CA HIS A 128 56.31 -9.49 -7.73
C HIS A 128 55.65 -10.61 -6.89
N ALA A 129 56.43 -11.57 -6.41
CA ALA A 129 55.95 -12.62 -5.49
C ALA A 129 55.55 -12.05 -4.11
N LYS A 130 56.25 -11.02 -3.62
CA LYS A 130 55.92 -10.33 -2.34
C LYS A 130 54.53 -9.66 -2.34
N GLN A 131 54.03 -9.25 -3.50
CA GLN A 131 52.69 -8.68 -3.62
C GLN A 131 51.59 -9.73 -3.82
N ALA A 132 51.94 -10.93 -4.31
CA ALA A 132 51.03 -12.04 -4.58
C ALA A 132 50.67 -12.86 -3.32
N ASP A 133 51.43 -12.71 -2.22
CA ASP A 133 51.18 -13.38 -0.93
C ASP A 133 49.83 -13.00 -0.26
N LYS A 134 49.08 -12.04 -0.80
CA LYS A 134 47.83 -11.54 -0.21
C LYS A 134 46.61 -12.47 -0.36
N TRP A 135 46.72 -13.56 -1.14
CA TRP A 135 45.63 -14.50 -1.42
C TRP A 135 46.05 -15.94 -1.07
N LYS A 136 46.09 -16.27 0.23
CA LYS A 136 46.37 -17.63 0.73
C LYS A 136 45.07 -18.35 1.11
N ASN A 137 45.01 -19.66 0.86
CA ASN A 137 43.91 -20.48 1.36
C ASN A 137 43.93 -20.47 2.91
N ASN A 138 42.79 -20.17 3.53
CA ASN A 138 42.55 -20.07 4.98
C ASN A 138 42.90 -18.74 5.66
N ASP A 139 43.47 -17.76 4.95
CA ASP A 139 43.71 -16.42 5.50
C ASP A 139 42.62 -15.43 5.06
N PRO A 140 42.14 -14.53 5.95
CA PRO A 140 41.26 -13.44 5.53
C PRO A 140 42.05 -12.45 4.64
N ILE A 141 41.48 -12.12 3.47
CA ILE A 141 42.05 -11.08 2.61
C ILE A 141 41.69 -9.71 3.21
N VAL A 142 42.65 -9.08 3.88
CA VAL A 142 42.51 -7.71 4.40
C VAL A 142 43.35 -6.78 3.54
N GLN A 143 42.69 -5.99 2.69
CA GLN A 143 43.32 -4.89 1.97
C GLN A 143 42.98 -3.57 2.64
N THR A 144 44.00 -2.85 3.10
CA THR A 144 43.88 -1.49 3.61
C THR A 144 44.08 -0.47 2.49
N GLY A 145 43.53 0.73 2.69
CA GLY A 145 43.72 1.88 1.82
C GLY A 145 43.25 3.14 2.54
N ASP A 146 43.77 4.30 2.12
CA ASP A 146 43.35 5.59 2.65
C ASP A 146 42.18 6.14 1.82
N TYR A 147 41.24 6.80 2.49
CA TYR A 147 40.08 7.40 1.87
C TYR A 147 40.48 8.42 0.78
N ASP A 148 39.84 8.35 -0.39
CA ASP A 148 40.11 9.16 -1.58
C ASP A 148 41.55 9.07 -2.14
N TYR A 149 42.37 8.15 -1.64
CA TYR A 149 43.74 7.93 -2.10
C TYR A 149 43.84 6.71 -3.02
N GLY A 150 44.69 6.82 -4.06
CA GLY A 150 44.98 5.72 -4.98
C GLY A 150 44.58 5.98 -6.44
N LEU A 151 44.86 4.97 -7.28
CA LEU A 151 44.59 5.03 -8.72
C LEU A 151 43.08 4.96 -8.99
N SER A 152 42.63 5.69 -10.02
CA SER A 152 41.27 5.52 -10.54
C SER A 152 41.13 4.15 -11.20
N LEU A 153 39.93 3.59 -11.13
CA LEU A 153 39.60 2.33 -11.79
C LEU A 153 39.76 2.49 -13.32
N PRO A 154 40.55 1.64 -13.99
CA PRO A 154 40.68 1.68 -15.45
C PRO A 154 39.33 1.36 -16.12
N LEU A 155 39.18 1.72 -17.39
CA LEU A 155 37.98 1.42 -18.17
C LEU A 155 37.72 -0.10 -18.16
N GLN A 156 36.47 -0.49 -17.92
CA GLN A 156 36.10 -1.89 -17.81
C GLN A 156 35.57 -2.43 -19.14
N SER A 157 36.11 -3.56 -19.61
CA SER A 157 35.52 -4.30 -20.73
C SER A 157 34.30 -5.10 -20.27
N PRO A 158 33.29 -5.38 -21.12
CA PRO A 158 32.16 -6.25 -20.75
C PRO A 158 32.61 -7.63 -20.24
N GLY A 159 31.88 -8.22 -19.28
CA GLY A 159 32.13 -9.57 -18.78
C GLY A 159 31.84 -9.79 -17.29
N ILE A 160 32.12 -11.02 -16.83
CA ILE A 160 32.08 -11.40 -15.41
C ILE A 160 33.31 -10.83 -14.70
N LYS A 161 33.12 -10.20 -13.54
CA LYS A 161 34.23 -9.65 -12.75
C LYS A 161 33.89 -9.52 -11.27
N LEU A 162 34.95 -9.47 -10.47
CA LEU A 162 34.95 -9.12 -9.05
C LEU A 162 35.83 -7.88 -8.92
N ILE A 163 35.27 -6.79 -8.38
CA ILE A 163 36.00 -5.53 -8.19
C ILE A 163 35.87 -5.12 -6.72
N TRP A 164 36.99 -5.09 -6.02
CA TRP A 164 37.17 -4.25 -4.85
C TRP A 164 37.84 -2.96 -5.28
N TYR A 165 37.23 -1.82 -5.01
CA TYR A 165 37.74 -0.50 -5.39
C TYR A 165 38.05 0.32 -4.13
N PRO A 166 39.29 0.21 -3.60
CA PRO A 166 39.67 0.79 -2.31
C PRO A 166 39.45 2.31 -2.24
N LYS A 167 39.81 3.04 -3.31
CA LYS A 167 39.69 4.51 -3.38
C LYS A 167 38.28 5.00 -3.04
N LYS A 168 37.25 4.23 -3.43
CA LYS A 168 35.84 4.53 -3.16
C LYS A 168 35.20 3.62 -2.12
N ALA A 169 35.96 2.73 -1.47
CA ALA A 169 35.45 1.67 -0.60
C ALA A 169 34.26 0.91 -1.21
N ALA A 170 34.32 0.64 -2.53
CA ALA A 170 33.21 0.10 -3.29
C ALA A 170 33.46 -1.34 -3.71
N PHE A 171 32.40 -2.15 -3.72
CA PHE A 171 32.47 -3.57 -4.07
C PHE A 171 31.49 -3.92 -5.21
N ARG A 172 31.97 -4.68 -6.20
CA ARG A 172 31.19 -5.16 -7.34
C ARG A 172 31.44 -6.65 -7.57
N ALA A 173 30.40 -7.41 -7.85
CA ALA A 173 30.54 -8.82 -8.24
C ALA A 173 29.41 -9.26 -9.18
N GLY A 174 29.76 -9.94 -10.28
CA GLY A 174 28.77 -10.41 -11.26
C GLY A 174 29.14 -10.01 -12.68
N TYR A 175 28.16 -9.67 -13.51
CA TYR A 175 28.31 -9.40 -14.94
C TYR A 175 27.96 -7.96 -15.29
N ALA A 176 28.84 -7.28 -16.00
CA ALA A 176 28.56 -5.98 -16.60
C ALA A 176 28.71 -6.08 -18.13
N SER A 177 27.64 -5.77 -18.87
CA SER A 177 27.61 -5.78 -20.33
C SER A 177 28.03 -4.45 -20.97
N ASP A 178 28.10 -3.39 -20.17
CA ASP A 178 28.34 -2.00 -20.57
C ASP A 178 29.29 -1.30 -19.57
N ASN A 179 29.31 0.03 -19.59
CA ASN A 179 30.09 0.88 -18.69
C ASN A 179 29.52 0.99 -17.26
N SER A 180 28.58 0.12 -16.84
CA SER A 180 27.94 0.15 -15.51
C SER A 180 28.92 0.29 -14.36
N TRP A 181 30.11 -0.32 -14.47
CA TRP A 181 31.13 -0.37 -13.42
C TRP A 181 32.41 0.40 -13.78
N ASP A 182 32.31 1.39 -14.66
CA ASP A 182 33.39 2.37 -14.86
C ASP A 182 33.44 3.36 -13.68
N ASP A 183 34.61 4.00 -13.46
CA ASP A 183 34.86 4.87 -12.31
C ASP A 183 33.76 5.93 -12.11
N GLY A 184 33.27 6.56 -13.18
CA GLY A 184 32.20 7.57 -13.12
C GLY A 184 30.83 7.04 -12.70
N ASN A 185 30.61 5.72 -12.77
CA ASN A 185 29.35 5.05 -12.43
C ASN A 185 29.41 4.31 -11.08
N ILE A 186 30.44 4.59 -10.27
CA ILE A 186 30.63 4.01 -8.94
C ILE A 186 30.62 5.14 -7.91
N GLY A 187 29.61 5.15 -7.03
CA GLY A 187 29.57 6.03 -5.86
C GLY A 187 30.47 5.57 -4.71
N MET A 188 30.72 6.44 -3.74
CA MET A 188 31.50 6.09 -2.54
C MET A 188 30.73 5.10 -1.65
N TYR A 189 31.43 4.15 -1.02
CA TYR A 189 30.87 3.17 -0.09
C TYR A 189 29.74 2.32 -0.68
N THR A 190 29.78 2.06 -1.98
CA THR A 190 28.69 1.38 -2.69
C THR A 190 28.94 -0.11 -2.85
N THR A 191 27.84 -0.88 -2.86
CA THR A 191 27.87 -2.31 -3.19
C THR A 191 26.95 -2.57 -4.38
N ALA A 192 27.41 -3.30 -5.41
CA ALA A 192 26.54 -3.76 -6.49
C ALA A 192 26.81 -5.20 -6.92
N PHE A 193 25.76 -6.04 -6.96
CA PHE A 193 25.86 -7.46 -7.32
C PHE A 193 24.88 -7.92 -8.38
N GLY A 194 25.30 -8.84 -9.24
CA GLY A 194 24.44 -9.47 -10.24
C GLY A 194 24.72 -8.99 -11.65
N TYR A 195 23.67 -8.84 -12.46
CA TYR A 195 23.78 -8.51 -13.88
C TYR A 195 23.44 -7.03 -14.10
N ASN A 196 24.36 -6.22 -14.61
CA ASN A 196 24.15 -4.80 -14.96
C ASN A 196 23.59 -3.92 -13.84
N THR A 197 23.92 -4.21 -12.59
CA THR A 197 23.47 -3.42 -11.44
C THR A 197 24.31 -2.16 -11.28
N LYS A 198 23.67 -1.01 -11.05
CA LYS A 198 24.31 0.30 -10.93
C LYS A 198 24.02 0.91 -9.55
N ALA A 199 25.07 1.18 -8.77
CA ALA A 199 25.01 1.92 -7.52
C ALA A 199 25.85 3.20 -7.66
N LEU A 200 25.17 4.32 -7.99
CA LEU A 200 25.81 5.52 -8.53
C LEU A 200 26.19 6.55 -7.46
N GLN A 201 25.42 6.65 -6.38
CA GLN A 201 25.60 7.66 -5.33
C GLN A 201 26.15 7.04 -4.04
N ASN A 202 26.61 7.91 -3.12
CA ASN A 202 27.23 7.48 -1.87
C ASN A 202 26.33 6.56 -1.05
N ASN A 203 26.91 5.50 -0.47
CA ASN A 203 26.23 4.50 0.35
C ASN A 203 25.11 3.71 -0.35
N ALA A 204 25.01 3.78 -1.68
CA ALA A 204 23.98 3.05 -2.43
C ALA A 204 24.28 1.55 -2.53
N PHE A 205 23.21 0.74 -2.52
CA PHE A 205 23.25 -0.70 -2.65
C PHE A 205 22.36 -1.17 -3.80
N ALA A 206 22.89 -1.94 -4.74
CA ALA A 206 22.14 -2.48 -5.87
C ALA A 206 22.35 -3.99 -6.02
N THR A 207 21.30 -4.79 -6.21
CA THR A 207 21.46 -6.24 -6.45
C THR A 207 20.40 -6.82 -7.38
N GLY A 208 20.76 -7.82 -8.18
CA GLY A 208 19.83 -8.55 -9.06
C GLY A 208 20.11 -8.32 -10.54
N TYR A 209 19.06 -8.10 -11.34
CA TYR A 209 19.12 -7.94 -12.78
C TYR A 209 18.74 -6.51 -13.20
N SER A 210 19.71 -5.78 -13.73
CA SER A 210 19.55 -4.42 -14.27
C SER A 210 18.94 -3.41 -13.29
N THR A 211 19.25 -3.53 -12.00
CA THR A 211 18.77 -2.60 -10.96
C THR A 211 19.60 -1.32 -10.87
N LEU A 212 18.98 -0.22 -10.49
CA LEU A 212 19.62 1.10 -10.40
C LEU A 212 19.35 1.78 -9.05
N ALA A 213 20.36 1.87 -8.20
CA ALA A 213 20.37 2.69 -7.00
C ALA A 213 21.10 4.02 -7.32
N SER A 214 20.34 5.05 -7.69
CA SER A 214 20.87 6.36 -8.12
C SER A 214 20.69 7.47 -7.09
N GLY A 215 20.03 7.22 -5.96
CA GLY A 215 19.96 8.14 -4.83
C GLY A 215 21.04 7.87 -3.77
N SER A 216 21.44 8.89 -3.00
CA SER A 216 22.33 8.69 -1.86
C SER A 216 21.69 7.77 -0.82
N ALA A 217 22.43 6.82 -0.26
CA ALA A 217 21.94 5.80 0.69
C ALA A 217 20.72 5.00 0.19
N SER A 218 20.53 4.89 -1.13
CA SER A 218 19.40 4.16 -1.72
C SER A 218 19.66 2.66 -1.85
N PHE A 219 18.59 1.87 -1.82
CA PHE A 219 18.63 0.41 -1.96
C PHE A 219 17.76 -0.04 -3.13
N ALA A 220 18.34 -0.72 -4.12
CA ALA A 220 17.63 -1.30 -5.26
C ALA A 220 17.87 -2.82 -5.36
N SER A 221 16.81 -3.63 -5.43
CA SER A 221 16.92 -5.09 -5.56
C SER A 221 15.89 -5.70 -6.51
N GLY A 222 16.23 -6.81 -7.16
CA GLY A 222 15.32 -7.58 -8.00
C GLY A 222 15.58 -7.38 -9.50
N THR A 223 14.55 -7.10 -10.30
CA THR A 223 14.64 -7.03 -11.77
C THR A 223 14.16 -5.65 -12.24
N PHE A 224 15.01 -4.89 -12.94
CA PHE A 224 14.70 -3.54 -13.44
C PHE A 224 14.25 -2.52 -12.38
N SER A 225 14.46 -2.80 -11.09
CA SER A 225 14.06 -1.93 -9.99
C SER A 225 14.99 -0.72 -9.86
N LYS A 226 14.40 0.46 -9.57
CA LYS A 226 15.11 1.74 -9.46
C LYS A 226 14.81 2.47 -8.16
N ALA A 227 15.84 2.75 -7.35
CA ALA A 227 15.77 3.61 -6.19
C ALA A 227 16.48 4.95 -6.51
N ALA A 228 15.70 5.98 -6.81
CA ALA A 228 16.20 7.24 -7.35
C ALA A 228 16.29 8.37 -6.32
N GLY A 229 15.41 8.39 -5.31
CA GLY A 229 15.46 9.37 -4.23
C GLY A 229 16.54 9.06 -3.19
N ALA A 230 16.97 10.07 -2.43
CA ALA A 230 17.85 9.86 -1.29
C ALA A 230 17.17 8.98 -0.23
N ALA A 231 17.90 8.03 0.36
CA ALA A 231 17.40 7.03 1.31
C ALA A 231 16.17 6.24 0.83
N SER A 232 15.97 6.14 -0.49
CA SER A 232 14.85 5.40 -1.07
C SER A 232 15.09 3.90 -1.14
N PHE A 233 14.02 3.11 -1.11
CA PHE A 233 14.07 1.65 -1.15
C PHE A 233 13.18 1.12 -2.28
N ALA A 234 13.76 0.42 -3.25
CA ALA A 234 13.03 -0.23 -4.34
C ALA A 234 13.38 -1.72 -4.40
N ALA A 235 12.39 -2.61 -4.27
CA ALA A 235 12.64 -4.04 -4.43
C ALA A 235 11.48 -4.80 -5.11
N GLY A 236 11.82 -5.63 -6.09
CA GLY A 236 10.88 -6.51 -6.78
C GLY A 236 11.11 -6.54 -8.29
N ASN A 237 10.06 -6.43 -9.09
CA ASN A 237 10.15 -6.37 -10.55
C ASN A 237 9.61 -5.02 -11.03
N GLU A 238 10.42 -4.28 -11.80
CA GLU A 238 10.06 -2.98 -12.39
C GLU A 238 9.58 -1.92 -11.37
N THR A 239 10.02 -2.00 -10.11
CA THR A 239 9.62 -1.04 -9.07
C THR A 239 10.40 0.27 -9.17
N SER A 240 9.80 1.43 -8.86
CA SER A 240 10.51 2.71 -8.87
C SER A 240 10.20 3.59 -7.66
N ALA A 241 11.19 3.80 -6.78
CA ALA A 241 11.12 4.72 -5.65
C ALA A 241 11.78 6.06 -6.04
N LYS A 242 10.98 7.06 -6.41
CA LYS A 242 11.45 8.31 -7.04
C LYS A 242 11.73 9.43 -6.05
N GLY A 243 10.95 9.55 -4.97
CA GLY A 243 11.14 10.60 -3.98
C GLY A 243 12.06 10.20 -2.84
N ASP A 244 12.55 11.19 -2.10
CA ASP A 244 13.41 10.95 -0.94
C ASP A 244 12.64 10.22 0.18
N ASN A 245 13.31 9.30 0.87
CA ASN A 245 12.74 8.38 1.86
C ASN A 245 11.56 7.54 1.35
N SER A 246 11.39 7.43 0.03
CA SER A 246 10.27 6.69 -0.55
C SER A 246 10.55 5.20 -0.64
N VAL A 247 9.49 4.39 -0.57
CA VAL A 247 9.54 2.93 -0.67
C VAL A 247 8.65 2.44 -1.81
N ALA A 248 9.18 1.57 -2.67
CA ALA A 248 8.46 0.90 -3.73
C ALA A 248 8.75 -0.61 -3.72
N LEU A 249 7.73 -1.43 -3.52
CA LEU A 249 7.86 -2.87 -3.31
C LEU A 249 6.85 -3.66 -4.15
N GLY A 250 7.28 -4.78 -4.72
CA GLY A 250 6.42 -5.71 -5.48
C GLY A 250 6.65 -5.68 -6.98
N ASP A 251 5.60 -5.59 -7.80
CA ASP A 251 5.69 -5.67 -9.26
C ASP A 251 5.08 -4.41 -9.89
N SER A 252 5.84 -3.70 -10.72
CA SER A 252 5.49 -2.43 -11.36
C SER A 252 4.97 -1.35 -10.39
N SER A 253 5.40 -1.36 -9.13
CA SER A 253 4.96 -0.38 -8.11
C SER A 253 5.85 0.86 -8.09
N VAL A 254 5.25 2.04 -8.00
CA VAL A 254 5.93 3.33 -8.12
C VAL A 254 5.58 4.25 -6.95
N SER A 255 6.61 4.82 -6.33
CA SER A 255 6.49 5.81 -5.26
C SER A 255 7.06 7.14 -5.75
N HIS A 256 6.21 8.15 -5.93
CA HIS A 256 6.55 9.36 -6.69
C HIS A 256 7.15 10.50 -5.87
N ARG A 257 6.82 10.59 -4.58
CA ARG A 257 7.00 11.79 -3.74
C ARG A 257 7.78 11.48 -2.47
N HIS A 258 8.02 12.48 -1.63
CA HIS A 258 8.82 12.29 -0.42
C HIS A 258 8.04 11.48 0.61
N ASN A 259 8.72 10.55 1.29
CA ASN A 259 8.14 9.68 2.33
C ASN A 259 6.95 8.83 1.83
N SER A 260 6.73 8.68 0.52
CA SER A 260 5.63 7.89 -0.01
C SER A 260 5.95 6.39 -0.02
N PHE A 261 4.94 5.55 0.10
CA PHE A 261 5.08 4.09 0.22
C PHE A 261 4.12 3.37 -0.74
N ALA A 262 4.67 2.63 -1.69
CA ALA A 262 3.92 1.82 -2.66
C ALA A 262 4.27 0.34 -2.49
N LEU A 263 3.26 -0.52 -2.33
CA LEU A 263 3.45 -1.96 -2.08
C LEU A 263 2.40 -2.82 -2.81
N GLY A 264 2.86 -3.73 -3.66
CA GLY A 264 2.05 -4.76 -4.30
C GLY A 264 2.21 -4.78 -5.82
N TYR A 265 1.12 -4.98 -6.56
CA TYR A 265 1.10 -5.06 -8.02
C TYR A 265 0.55 -3.77 -8.62
N LYS A 266 1.31 -3.10 -9.48
CA LYS A 266 0.90 -1.85 -10.16
C LYS A 266 0.34 -0.79 -9.21
N THR A 267 1.02 -0.56 -8.08
CA THR A 267 0.59 0.47 -7.12
C THR A 267 1.30 1.79 -7.37
N GLU A 268 0.61 2.91 -7.12
CA GLU A 268 1.17 4.27 -7.28
C GLU A 268 0.91 5.13 -6.04
N ALA A 269 1.98 5.43 -5.29
CA ALA A 269 1.95 6.42 -4.21
C ALA A 269 2.35 7.79 -4.77
N GLY A 270 1.35 8.61 -5.11
CA GLY A 270 1.48 9.87 -5.84
C GLY A 270 1.65 11.14 -4.99
N GLY A 271 1.24 11.11 -3.71
CA GLY A 271 1.30 12.25 -2.79
C GLY A 271 2.47 12.16 -1.81
N ASP A 272 2.95 13.29 -1.28
CA ASP A 272 3.94 13.27 -0.20
C ASP A 272 3.34 12.56 1.04
N ALA A 273 4.13 11.69 1.68
CA ALA A 273 3.72 10.83 2.79
C ALA A 273 2.51 9.92 2.50
N SER A 274 2.18 9.65 1.23
CA SER A 274 1.04 8.80 0.88
C SER A 274 1.39 7.30 0.89
N LEU A 275 0.39 6.46 1.17
CA LEU A 275 0.46 5.00 1.15
C LEU A 275 -0.48 4.44 0.08
N ALA A 276 0.04 3.59 -0.80
CA ALA A 276 -0.74 2.79 -1.75
C ALA A 276 -0.37 1.31 -1.57
N MET A 277 -1.35 0.46 -1.24
CA MET A 277 -1.10 -0.96 -0.99
C MET A 277 -2.18 -1.87 -1.61
N GLY A 278 -1.76 -2.88 -2.37
CA GLY A 278 -2.63 -3.88 -2.98
C GLY A 278 -2.37 -4.08 -4.48
N ALA A 279 -3.43 -4.15 -5.28
CA ALA A 279 -3.33 -4.38 -6.73
C ALA A 279 -3.98 -3.24 -7.53
N GLY A 280 -3.23 -2.53 -8.37
CA GLY A 280 -3.74 -1.41 -9.17
C GLY A 280 -4.21 -0.22 -8.33
N VAL A 281 -3.66 -0.04 -7.13
CA VAL A 281 -4.09 0.99 -6.17
C VAL A 281 -3.28 2.27 -6.34
N VAL A 282 -3.96 3.43 -6.37
CA VAL A 282 -3.37 4.75 -6.53
C VAL A 282 -3.75 5.66 -5.36
N SER A 283 -2.75 6.27 -4.70
CA SER A 283 -2.93 7.24 -3.61
C SER A 283 -2.32 8.60 -3.97
N LYS A 284 -3.15 9.55 -4.42
CA LYS A 284 -2.70 10.85 -4.98
C LYS A 284 -2.46 11.97 -3.96
N ALA A 285 -3.20 11.98 -2.85
CA ALA A 285 -3.23 13.14 -1.96
C ALA A 285 -2.13 13.09 -0.87
N TYR A 286 -1.78 14.27 -0.34
CA TYR A 286 -0.84 14.40 0.78
C TYR A 286 -1.33 13.61 1.99
N ALA A 287 -0.43 12.78 2.55
CA ALA A 287 -0.67 11.91 3.71
C ALA A 287 -1.89 10.99 3.54
N ALA A 288 -2.26 10.64 2.30
CA ALA A 288 -3.41 9.79 2.03
C ALA A 288 -3.06 8.30 2.04
N THR A 289 -4.00 7.46 2.48
CA THR A 289 -3.88 6.00 2.45
C THR A 289 -4.92 5.41 1.52
N ALA A 290 -4.48 4.61 0.55
CA ALA A 290 -5.34 3.83 -0.32
C ALA A 290 -4.96 2.35 -0.26
N LEU A 291 -5.96 1.48 -0.09
CA LEU A 291 -5.79 0.04 0.07
C LEU A 291 -6.72 -0.73 -0.88
N GLY A 292 -6.48 -2.03 -1.08
CA GLY A 292 -7.41 -2.94 -1.75
C GLY A 292 -7.06 -3.21 -3.21
N SER A 293 -8.05 -3.13 -4.10
CA SER A 293 -7.83 -3.37 -5.53
C SER A 293 -8.48 -2.29 -6.40
N TYR A 294 -7.74 -1.80 -7.39
CA TYR A 294 -8.21 -0.95 -8.48
C TYR A 294 -9.18 0.16 -8.02
N ASN A 295 -8.70 1.04 -7.13
CA ASN A 295 -9.52 2.13 -6.61
C ASN A 295 -9.78 3.20 -7.67
N ASN A 296 -10.97 3.81 -7.63
CA ASN A 296 -11.32 4.94 -8.47
C ASN A 296 -10.67 6.24 -7.94
N VAL A 297 -9.84 6.83 -8.80
CA VAL A 297 -9.13 8.08 -8.56
C VAL A 297 -9.37 9.14 -9.65
N GLN A 298 -10.33 8.94 -10.56
CA GLN A 298 -10.48 9.74 -11.78
C GLN A 298 -10.78 11.23 -11.51
N ASP A 299 -11.53 11.49 -10.44
CA ASP A 299 -11.99 12.79 -9.98
C ASP A 299 -11.19 13.34 -8.79
N ASN A 300 -10.21 12.59 -8.28
CA ASN A 300 -9.26 13.10 -7.31
C ASN A 300 -8.17 13.89 -8.07
N PRO A 301 -8.12 15.23 -7.96
CA PRO A 301 -7.13 16.02 -8.67
C PRO A 301 -5.72 15.51 -8.34
N GLN A 302 -4.84 15.50 -9.34
CA GLN A 302 -3.40 15.39 -9.10
C GLN A 302 -2.97 16.69 -8.41
N GLY A 303 -3.22 16.80 -7.11
CA GLY A 303 -2.85 17.98 -6.34
C GLY A 303 -1.33 18.18 -6.42
N PRO A 304 -0.83 19.32 -6.92
CA PRO A 304 0.60 19.57 -6.91
C PRO A 304 1.06 19.81 -5.46
N THR A 305 2.17 19.16 -5.11
CA THR A 305 3.29 19.72 -4.35
C THR A 305 2.98 20.42 -3.02
N GLN A 306 3.41 19.82 -1.91
CA GLN A 306 3.67 20.46 -0.60
C GLN A 306 2.62 21.46 -0.05
N ASN A 307 2.02 21.12 1.08
CA ASN A 307 1.26 22.01 1.97
C ASN A 307 -0.14 22.49 1.56
N HIS A 308 -0.76 21.99 0.48
CA HIS A 308 -2.15 22.36 0.16
C HIS A 308 -3.10 21.16 0.23
N ALA A 309 -3.47 20.84 1.46
CA ALA A 309 -4.57 19.96 1.82
C ALA A 309 -5.92 20.58 1.35
N SER A 310 -6.55 20.02 0.31
CA SER A 310 -7.91 20.42 -0.07
C SER A 310 -8.93 19.68 0.80
N GLY A 311 -10.04 20.34 1.17
CA GLY A 311 -11.15 19.69 1.85
C GLY A 311 -11.76 18.53 1.04
N SER A 312 -11.61 18.56 -0.30
CA SER A 312 -12.06 17.51 -1.21
C SER A 312 -11.05 16.37 -1.41
N ASP A 313 -9.87 16.42 -0.80
CA ASP A 313 -8.87 15.36 -0.96
C ASP A 313 -9.40 14.05 -0.37
N ARG A 314 -9.29 12.96 -1.13
CA ARG A 314 -9.49 11.61 -0.59
C ARG A 314 -8.27 11.19 0.22
N ILE A 315 -8.39 11.25 1.55
CA ILE A 315 -7.31 10.91 2.47
C ILE A 315 -7.33 9.45 2.91
N PHE A 316 -8.47 8.78 2.78
CA PHE A 316 -8.56 7.34 3.02
C PHE A 316 -9.52 6.68 2.02
N GLN A 317 -9.05 5.61 1.38
CA GLN A 317 -9.82 4.88 0.37
C GLN A 317 -9.60 3.37 0.47
N ILE A 318 -10.66 2.61 0.26
CA ILE A 318 -10.59 1.16 0.04
C ILE A 318 -11.15 0.86 -1.34
N GLY A 319 -10.27 0.48 -2.26
CA GLY A 319 -10.60 0.03 -3.60
C GLY A 319 -11.17 -1.39 -3.59
N ASN A 320 -12.18 -1.62 -4.41
CA ASN A 320 -12.79 -2.92 -4.66
C ASN A 320 -13.07 -3.15 -6.16
N GLY A 321 -12.33 -2.45 -7.03
CA GLY A 321 -12.38 -2.67 -8.47
C GLY A 321 -11.72 -4.00 -8.85
N SER A 322 -12.07 -4.51 -10.04
CA SER A 322 -11.55 -5.79 -10.55
C SER A 322 -10.32 -5.64 -11.45
N ASP A 323 -10.19 -4.51 -12.13
CA ASP A 323 -9.15 -4.24 -13.12
C ASP A 323 -9.07 -2.72 -13.44
N GLU A 324 -8.10 -2.35 -14.28
CA GLU A 324 -7.84 -0.96 -14.70
C GLU A 324 -9.02 -0.29 -15.46
N LYS A 325 -9.98 -1.08 -15.97
CA LYS A 325 -11.18 -0.58 -16.66
C LYS A 325 -12.40 -0.50 -15.74
N SER A 326 -12.36 -1.18 -14.60
CA SER A 326 -13.47 -1.35 -13.66
C SER A 326 -13.07 -0.85 -12.27
N LEU A 327 -12.68 0.42 -12.21
CA LEU A 327 -12.25 1.07 -10.97
C LEU A 327 -13.44 1.30 -10.03
N SER A 328 -13.27 1.01 -8.73
CA SER A 328 -14.33 1.22 -7.74
C SER A 328 -13.80 1.42 -6.32
N ASN A 329 -14.53 2.17 -5.50
CA ASN A 329 -14.26 2.31 -4.07
C ASN A 329 -15.42 1.72 -3.25
N ALA A 330 -15.08 0.91 -2.25
CA ALA A 330 -16.00 0.47 -1.22
C ALA A 330 -16.16 1.51 -0.11
N PHE A 331 -15.12 2.30 0.15
CA PHE A 331 -15.07 3.28 1.23
C PHE A 331 -14.22 4.48 0.83
N THR A 332 -14.69 5.69 1.12
CA THR A 332 -13.99 6.94 0.83
C THR A 332 -14.12 7.90 2.01
N VAL A 333 -13.03 8.53 2.44
CA VAL A 333 -13.03 9.64 3.41
C VAL A 333 -12.35 10.84 2.77
N LEU A 334 -13.08 11.95 2.77
CA LEU A 334 -12.56 13.24 2.36
C LEU A 334 -11.90 13.96 3.53
N ARG A 335 -10.96 14.85 3.24
CA ARG A 335 -10.23 15.62 4.25
C ARG A 335 -11.14 16.52 5.09
N ASN A 336 -12.25 16.99 4.53
CA ASN A 336 -13.27 17.76 5.26
C ASN A 336 -14.09 16.91 6.27
N GLY A 337 -13.86 15.59 6.34
CA GLY A 337 -14.53 14.68 7.25
C GLY A 337 -15.74 13.96 6.63
N ASN A 338 -16.11 14.25 5.39
CA ASN A 338 -17.22 13.56 4.73
C ASN A 338 -16.83 12.12 4.36
N ILE A 339 -17.75 11.19 4.63
CA ILE A 339 -17.57 9.75 4.45
C ILE A 339 -18.54 9.25 3.39
N GLY A 340 -18.00 8.51 2.43
CA GLY A 340 -18.75 7.84 1.38
C GLY A 340 -18.67 6.32 1.52
N LEU A 341 -19.82 5.67 1.55
CA LEU A 341 -19.94 4.21 1.55
C LEU A 341 -20.43 3.71 0.19
N GLY A 342 -19.62 2.89 -0.46
CA GLY A 342 -19.90 2.29 -1.77
C GLY A 342 -19.68 3.21 -2.97
N ASN A 343 -19.75 2.61 -4.16
CA ASN A 343 -19.33 3.24 -5.42
C ASN A 343 -20.16 4.48 -5.82
N GLY A 344 -21.39 4.62 -5.31
CA GLY A 344 -22.23 5.79 -5.57
C GLY A 344 -21.89 7.02 -4.73
N ALA A 345 -20.98 6.91 -3.77
CA ALA A 345 -20.63 7.98 -2.82
C ALA A 345 -19.14 8.34 -2.87
N LEU A 346 -18.58 8.53 -4.07
CA LEU A 346 -17.16 8.88 -4.25
C LEU A 346 -16.83 10.32 -3.85
N ILE A 347 -17.82 11.22 -3.90
CA ILE A 347 -17.69 12.64 -3.53
C ILE A 347 -18.81 12.98 -2.53
N PRO A 348 -18.71 12.47 -1.28
CA PRO A 348 -19.75 12.66 -0.29
C PRO A 348 -19.94 14.16 0.00
N GLN A 349 -21.18 14.64 -0.09
CA GLN A 349 -21.56 16.04 0.17
C GLN A 349 -21.89 16.26 1.65
N TYR A 350 -22.36 15.21 2.33
CA TYR A 350 -22.62 15.22 3.76
C TYR A 350 -21.62 14.34 4.51
N ILE A 351 -21.66 14.40 5.84
CA ILE A 351 -20.79 13.61 6.71
C ILE A 351 -20.88 12.11 6.37
N LEU A 352 -22.06 11.63 5.99
CA LEU A 352 -22.27 10.26 5.55
C LEU A 352 -23.18 10.20 4.31
N ASP A 353 -22.58 9.90 3.17
CA ASP A 353 -23.31 9.54 1.95
C ASP A 353 -23.18 8.04 1.68
N ILE A 354 -24.30 7.40 1.34
CA ILE A 354 -24.35 5.96 1.06
C ILE A 354 -24.79 5.80 -0.40
N GLY A 355 -23.90 5.26 -1.23
CA GLY A 355 -24.12 5.07 -2.67
C GLY A 355 -25.08 3.92 -3.01
N GLY A 356 -25.92 3.51 -2.07
CA GLY A 356 -26.84 2.38 -2.17
C GLY A 356 -27.87 2.41 -1.04
N ARG A 357 -28.70 1.37 -0.94
CA ARG A 357 -29.72 1.29 0.12
C ARG A 357 -29.07 0.87 1.45
N PRO A 358 -29.08 1.72 2.50
CA PRO A 358 -28.64 1.29 3.80
C PRO A 358 -29.59 0.27 4.41
N ARG A 359 -29.06 -0.61 5.26
CA ARG A 359 -29.84 -1.51 6.10
C ARG A 359 -29.41 -1.33 7.55
N ILE A 360 -30.36 -0.93 8.41
CA ILE A 360 -30.17 -0.81 9.86
C ILE A 360 -30.81 -2.05 10.49
N ARG A 361 -30.04 -2.81 11.28
CA ARG A 361 -30.50 -4.04 11.96
C ARG A 361 -30.00 -4.03 13.40
N HIS A 362 -30.61 -4.86 14.23
CA HIS A 362 -30.17 -5.10 15.60
C HIS A 362 -30.21 -6.60 15.94
N SER A 363 -29.55 -6.98 17.02
CA SER A 363 -29.60 -8.33 17.59
C SER A 363 -30.33 -8.42 18.95
N ALA A 364 -30.70 -7.30 19.58
CA ALA A 364 -31.36 -7.31 20.91
C ALA A 364 -32.34 -6.15 21.23
N GLU A 365 -32.32 -5.03 20.49
CA GLU A 365 -33.21 -3.86 20.70
C GLU A 365 -33.65 -3.23 19.39
N THR A 366 -34.79 -2.57 19.30
CA THR A 366 -35.31 -1.87 18.11
C THR A 366 -34.29 -1.25 17.14
N ALA A 367 -34.35 -1.62 15.86
CA ALA A 367 -33.52 -1.02 14.79
C ALA A 367 -34.05 0.38 14.45
N GLY A 368 -33.17 1.37 14.40
CA GLY A 368 -33.55 2.73 14.06
C GLY A 368 -32.43 3.76 14.17
N LEU A 369 -32.83 5.02 14.21
CA LEU A 369 -31.95 6.18 14.32
C LEU A 369 -32.37 7.02 15.53
N TYR A 370 -31.41 7.28 16.41
CA TYR A 370 -31.57 8.30 17.44
C TYR A 370 -31.34 9.68 16.83
N LEU A 371 -32.20 10.62 17.18
CA LEU A 371 -32.14 12.02 16.75
C LEU A 371 -32.05 12.88 17.99
N ASP A 372 -31.12 13.83 17.98
CA ASP A 372 -30.92 14.76 19.07
C ASP A 372 -30.79 16.19 18.52
N ASN A 373 -31.28 17.14 19.31
CA ASN A 373 -31.16 18.57 19.07
C ASN A 373 -30.30 19.27 20.14
N SER A 374 -29.74 18.52 21.11
CA SER A 374 -28.89 19.06 22.19
C SER A 374 -27.95 18.00 22.72
N ASN A 375 -26.70 18.34 23.07
CA ASN A 375 -25.60 17.38 23.23
C ASN A 375 -25.68 16.31 24.35
N LEU A 376 -26.81 16.02 25.01
CA LEU A 376 -26.77 15.25 26.26
C LEU A 376 -27.83 14.18 26.49
N GLU A 377 -28.92 14.07 25.72
CA GLU A 377 -29.90 12.97 25.92
C GLU A 377 -30.71 12.72 24.64
N PRO A 378 -30.72 11.50 24.07
CA PRO A 378 -31.49 11.20 22.87
C PRO A 378 -32.99 11.46 23.11
N LYS A 379 -33.50 12.59 22.62
CA LYS A 379 -34.90 12.98 22.86
C LYS A 379 -35.88 12.28 21.93
N ALA A 380 -35.37 11.76 20.81
CA ALA A 380 -36.16 11.18 19.75
C ALA A 380 -35.50 9.93 19.18
N PHE A 381 -36.31 8.91 18.92
CA PHE A 381 -35.92 7.74 18.16
C PHE A 381 -36.93 7.50 17.05
N MET A 382 -36.43 7.24 15.83
CA MET A 382 -37.25 6.74 14.73
C MET A 382 -36.81 5.31 14.41
N GLY A 383 -37.74 4.36 14.41
CA GLY A 383 -37.36 2.98 14.19
C GLY A 383 -38.48 1.99 14.47
N MET A 384 -38.08 0.73 14.55
CA MET A 384 -38.99 -0.36 14.83
C MET A 384 -39.51 -0.24 16.26
N LYS A 385 -40.81 -0.40 16.47
CA LYS A 385 -41.43 -0.53 17.80
C LYS A 385 -41.56 -2.00 18.20
N THR A 386 -41.89 -2.83 17.22
CA THR A 386 -41.90 -4.30 17.24
C THR A 386 -41.49 -4.78 15.84
N ASP A 387 -41.44 -6.08 15.62
CA ASP A 387 -41.12 -6.66 14.30
C ASP A 387 -42.06 -6.21 13.17
N ASP A 388 -43.28 -5.79 13.49
CA ASP A 388 -44.33 -5.40 12.55
C ASP A 388 -44.79 -3.94 12.72
N GLN A 389 -44.06 -3.14 13.50
CA GLN A 389 -44.42 -1.74 13.77
C GLN A 389 -43.22 -0.83 13.59
N ILE A 390 -43.40 0.29 12.89
CA ILE A 390 -42.40 1.37 12.75
C ILE A 390 -43.01 2.69 13.21
N GLY A 391 -42.24 3.52 13.92
CA GLY A 391 -42.76 4.78 14.44
C GLY A 391 -41.74 5.76 14.98
N PHE A 392 -42.26 6.74 15.71
CA PHE A 392 -41.52 7.79 16.40
C PHE A 392 -41.71 7.67 17.91
N TYR A 393 -40.60 7.58 18.61
CA TYR A 393 -40.50 7.55 20.07
C TYR A 393 -39.96 8.89 20.56
N LEU A 394 -40.74 9.57 21.40
CA LEU A 394 -40.50 10.93 21.88
C LEU A 394 -40.97 11.08 23.34
N ALA A 395 -40.15 11.73 24.17
CA ALA A 395 -40.45 11.97 25.59
C ALA A 395 -40.88 10.68 26.31
N ASN A 396 -40.00 9.68 26.24
CA ASN A 396 -40.14 8.35 26.88
C ASN A 396 -41.39 7.54 26.47
N ALA A 397 -41.98 7.81 25.30
CA ALA A 397 -43.11 7.03 24.79
C ALA A 397 -43.20 7.04 23.25
N TRP A 398 -43.79 5.99 22.70
CA TRP A 398 -44.20 5.95 21.29
C TRP A 398 -45.37 6.91 21.06
N ARG A 399 -45.21 7.89 20.17
CA ARG A 399 -46.24 8.92 19.91
C ARG A 399 -47.04 8.65 18.64
N PHE A 400 -46.37 8.11 17.63
CA PHE A 400 -46.97 7.74 16.36
C PHE A 400 -46.30 6.50 15.80
N TRP A 401 -47.06 5.54 15.29
CA TRP A 401 -46.53 4.38 14.57
C TRP A 401 -47.55 3.84 13.56
N VAL A 402 -47.03 3.06 12.62
CA VAL A 402 -47.81 2.30 11.63
C VAL A 402 -47.51 0.82 11.83
N ASN A 403 -48.53 -0.04 11.71
CA ASN A 403 -48.40 -1.50 11.77
C ASN A 403 -48.33 -2.14 10.38
N GLY A 404 -48.08 -3.45 10.30
CA GLY A 404 -48.00 -4.18 9.03
C GLY A 404 -49.27 -4.18 8.20
N SER A 405 -50.44 -3.96 8.82
CA SER A 405 -51.71 -3.79 8.11
C SER A 405 -51.98 -2.34 7.70
N GLY A 406 -50.97 -1.46 7.69
CA GLY A 406 -51.11 -0.06 7.27
C GLY A 406 -51.89 0.85 8.23
N GLY A 407 -52.33 0.34 9.38
CA GLY A 407 -53.03 1.11 10.40
C GLY A 407 -52.07 2.05 11.14
N ALA A 408 -52.38 3.34 11.14
CA ALA A 408 -51.63 4.35 11.88
C ALA A 408 -52.28 4.63 13.24
N THR A 409 -51.48 4.69 14.30
CA THR A 409 -51.93 5.12 15.64
C THR A 409 -51.20 6.39 16.06
N LEU A 410 -51.96 7.37 16.53
CA LEU A 410 -51.45 8.60 17.14
C LEU A 410 -51.93 8.67 18.60
N ILE A 411 -51.02 8.88 19.54
CA ILE A 411 -51.36 9.13 20.95
C ILE A 411 -51.25 10.64 21.22
N GLY A 412 -52.40 11.29 21.44
CA GLY A 412 -52.51 12.73 21.71
C GLY A 412 -53.61 13.39 20.86
N GLY A 413 -53.49 14.69 20.65
CA GLY A 413 -54.36 15.45 19.74
C GLY A 413 -53.79 15.53 18.31
N LEU A 414 -54.67 15.68 17.32
CA LEU A 414 -54.33 16.03 15.94
C LEU A 414 -54.86 17.44 15.66
N ASP A 415 -54.01 18.45 15.83
CA ASP A 415 -54.39 19.84 15.60
C ASP A 415 -54.15 20.24 14.14
N GLN A 416 -55.20 20.74 13.48
CA GLN A 416 -55.11 21.26 12.12
C GLN A 416 -55.12 22.79 12.13
N VAL A 417 -54.02 23.40 11.70
CA VAL A 417 -53.86 24.85 11.68
C VAL A 417 -54.94 25.50 10.81
N SER A 418 -55.77 26.34 11.41
CA SER A 418 -56.97 26.93 10.78
C SER A 418 -57.04 28.45 10.95
N ASP A 419 -55.90 29.12 11.20
CA ASP A 419 -55.82 30.57 11.44
C ASP A 419 -56.30 31.38 10.22
N ARG A 420 -57.14 32.40 10.46
CA ARG A 420 -57.71 33.27 9.41
C ARG A 420 -56.63 33.92 8.55
N ARG A 421 -55.45 34.24 9.10
CA ARG A 421 -54.34 34.89 8.39
C ARG A 421 -53.71 34.00 7.32
N LEU A 422 -53.90 32.69 7.42
CA LEU A 422 -53.38 31.71 6.47
C LEU A 422 -54.41 31.36 5.38
N LYS A 423 -55.56 32.05 5.34
CA LYS A 423 -56.69 31.77 4.46
C LYS A 423 -57.19 33.05 3.78
N ARG A 424 -57.79 32.90 2.60
CA ARG A 424 -58.39 33.99 1.82
C ARG A 424 -59.66 33.49 1.12
N ASP A 425 -60.39 34.40 0.49
CA ASP A 425 -61.53 34.10 -0.38
C ASP A 425 -62.64 33.28 0.32
N PHE A 426 -63.09 33.77 1.48
CA PHE A 426 -64.10 33.10 2.31
C PHE A 426 -65.48 33.14 1.65
N ALA A 427 -66.11 31.97 1.50
CA ALA A 427 -67.51 31.82 1.08
C ALA A 427 -68.28 30.99 2.11
N ASN A 428 -69.57 31.34 2.32
CA ASN A 428 -70.46 30.55 3.16
C ASN A 428 -70.86 29.26 2.42
N LEU A 429 -70.93 28.14 3.14
CA LEU A 429 -71.46 26.90 2.60
C LEU A 429 -72.99 26.95 2.66
N SER A 430 -73.64 26.38 1.65
CA SER A 430 -75.10 26.31 1.55
C SER A 430 -75.53 24.99 0.91
N ASN A 431 -76.76 24.57 1.19
CA ASN A 431 -77.31 23.29 0.76
C ASN A 431 -76.46 22.09 1.22
N SER A 432 -75.87 22.18 2.41
CA SER A 432 -75.01 21.11 2.93
C SER A 432 -75.83 19.88 3.32
N LEU A 433 -77.04 20.05 3.85
CA LEU A 433 -77.97 18.97 4.18
C LEU A 433 -78.39 18.21 2.93
N GLY A 434 -78.85 18.91 1.89
CA GLY A 434 -79.28 18.29 0.64
C GLY A 434 -78.15 17.62 -0.14
N LYS A 435 -76.90 18.08 0.03
CA LYS A 435 -75.71 17.41 -0.50
C LYS A 435 -75.33 16.17 0.30
N LEU A 436 -75.26 16.28 1.63
CA LEU A 436 -74.91 15.14 2.49
C LEU A 436 -75.94 14.01 2.45
N SER A 437 -77.22 14.31 2.18
CA SER A 437 -78.25 13.29 2.01
C SER A 437 -78.11 12.45 0.72
N GLN A 438 -77.21 12.83 -0.19
CA GLN A 438 -76.95 12.09 -1.44
C GLN A 438 -75.77 11.12 -1.33
N ILE A 439 -75.08 11.08 -0.18
CA ILE A 439 -73.95 10.19 0.06
C ILE A 439 -74.27 9.16 1.14
N ASP A 440 -73.86 7.91 0.91
CA ASP A 440 -74.14 6.80 1.81
C ASP A 440 -72.91 6.42 2.64
N GLY A 441 -73.11 6.28 3.95
CA GLY A 441 -72.17 5.58 4.83
C GLY A 441 -72.22 4.08 4.57
N VAL A 442 -71.06 3.47 4.31
CA VAL A 442 -70.95 2.05 3.97
C VAL A 442 -69.97 1.33 4.88
N THR A 443 -70.17 0.02 5.04
CA THR A 443 -69.15 -0.89 5.56
C THR A 443 -68.55 -1.69 4.43
N TYR A 444 -67.24 -1.96 4.47
CA TYR A 444 -66.56 -2.70 3.41
C TYR A 444 -65.39 -3.53 3.93
N TYR A 445 -65.02 -4.54 3.13
CA TYR A 445 -63.74 -5.24 3.25
C TYR A 445 -62.84 -4.79 2.10
N TRP A 446 -61.52 -4.72 2.35
CA TRP A 446 -60.58 -4.54 1.26
C TRP A 446 -60.58 -5.77 0.35
N LYS A 447 -60.48 -5.53 -0.97
CA LYS A 447 -60.33 -6.62 -1.94
C LYS A 447 -59.02 -7.40 -1.70
N ASP A 448 -57.97 -6.67 -1.36
CA ASP A 448 -56.71 -7.24 -0.88
C ASP A 448 -56.72 -7.34 0.64
N GLN A 449 -56.81 -8.57 1.16
CA GLN A 449 -56.86 -8.85 2.59
C GLN A 449 -55.55 -8.50 3.32
N SER A 450 -54.45 -8.26 2.60
CA SER A 450 -53.21 -7.77 3.20
C SER A 450 -53.31 -6.32 3.67
N LEU A 451 -54.23 -5.53 3.10
CA LEU A 451 -54.44 -4.13 3.46
C LEU A 451 -55.22 -3.98 4.76
N ALA A 452 -56.30 -4.72 4.94
CA ALA A 452 -56.91 -4.93 6.26
C ALA A 452 -57.80 -6.16 6.24
N GLN A 453 -57.76 -6.94 7.33
CA GLN A 453 -58.57 -8.16 7.47
C GLN A 453 -59.93 -7.90 8.13
N THR A 454 -60.09 -6.76 8.80
CA THR A 454 -61.32 -6.42 9.55
C THR A 454 -62.25 -5.53 8.72
N ILE A 455 -63.54 -5.60 9.03
CA ILE A 455 -64.55 -4.73 8.44
C ILE A 455 -64.22 -3.26 8.74
N GLN A 456 -64.29 -2.42 7.71
CA GLN A 456 -64.09 -0.98 7.79
C GLN A 456 -65.41 -0.25 7.60
N THR A 457 -65.50 0.98 8.10
CA THR A 457 -66.65 1.88 7.87
C THR A 457 -66.14 3.16 7.22
N GLY A 458 -66.85 3.65 6.21
CA GLY A 458 -66.45 4.87 5.51
C GLY A 458 -67.40 5.24 4.38
N LEU A 459 -66.86 5.93 3.38
CA LEU A 459 -67.56 6.44 2.20
C LEU A 459 -66.90 5.90 0.92
N ILE A 460 -67.68 5.83 -0.15
CA ILE A 460 -67.18 5.55 -1.50
C ILE A 460 -66.78 6.87 -2.16
N ALA A 461 -65.49 7.03 -2.47
CA ALA A 461 -64.94 8.30 -2.97
C ALA A 461 -65.61 8.80 -4.26
N GLN A 462 -66.01 7.88 -5.15
CA GLN A 462 -66.71 8.19 -6.39
C GLN A 462 -68.08 8.83 -6.12
N ASN A 463 -68.79 8.39 -5.08
CA ASN A 463 -70.09 8.96 -4.71
C ASN A 463 -69.91 10.32 -4.02
N VAL A 464 -68.82 10.51 -3.27
CA VAL A 464 -68.51 11.80 -2.65
C VAL A 464 -68.15 12.83 -3.72
N GLU A 465 -67.39 12.44 -4.75
CA GLU A 465 -66.91 13.33 -5.81
C GLU A 465 -68.05 13.99 -6.62
N THR A 466 -69.18 13.31 -6.80
CA THR A 466 -70.32 13.88 -7.52
C THR A 466 -70.96 15.07 -6.80
N VAL A 467 -70.76 15.17 -5.48
CA VAL A 467 -71.42 16.16 -4.62
C VAL A 467 -70.42 17.16 -4.00
N PHE A 468 -69.24 16.67 -3.63
CA PHE A 468 -68.11 17.38 -3.02
C PHE A 468 -66.80 17.05 -3.77
N PRO A 469 -66.66 17.46 -5.04
CA PRO A 469 -65.45 17.18 -5.82
C PRO A 469 -64.18 17.74 -5.16
N GLU A 470 -64.28 18.85 -4.42
CA GLU A 470 -63.18 19.48 -3.68
C GLU A 470 -62.67 18.64 -2.50
N LEU A 471 -63.45 17.65 -2.04
CA LEU A 471 -63.07 16.75 -0.97
C LEU A 471 -62.50 15.42 -1.48
N VAL A 472 -62.39 15.24 -2.80
CA VAL A 472 -61.87 14.01 -3.39
C VAL A 472 -60.62 14.30 -4.20
N THR A 473 -59.57 13.56 -3.92
CA THR A 473 -58.30 13.62 -4.68
C THR A 473 -58.08 12.32 -5.43
N THR A 474 -57.55 12.40 -6.64
CA THR A 474 -57.19 11.22 -7.46
C THR A 474 -55.68 11.14 -7.59
N ASN A 475 -55.10 9.97 -7.29
CA ASN A 475 -53.64 9.76 -7.44
C ASN A 475 -53.26 9.47 -8.91
N ALA A 476 -51.96 9.32 -9.18
CA ALA A 476 -51.44 9.09 -10.54
C ALA A 476 -51.94 7.79 -11.19
N GLU A 477 -52.38 6.82 -10.39
CA GLU A 477 -52.90 5.52 -10.84
C GLU A 477 -54.43 5.51 -10.98
N GLY A 478 -55.11 6.63 -10.69
CA GLY A 478 -56.57 6.76 -10.77
C GLY A 478 -57.33 6.39 -9.50
N PHE A 479 -56.66 6.01 -8.40
CA PHE A 479 -57.33 5.76 -7.13
C PHE A 479 -57.76 7.06 -6.45
N LYS A 480 -58.99 7.07 -5.94
CA LYS A 480 -59.62 8.23 -5.30
C LYS A 480 -59.58 8.12 -3.79
N SER A 481 -59.33 9.24 -3.10
CA SER A 481 -59.29 9.35 -1.63
C SER A 481 -60.17 10.51 -1.17
N VAL A 482 -60.81 10.35 -0.01
CA VAL A 482 -61.75 11.34 0.58
C VAL A 482 -61.08 12.10 1.72
N ASN A 483 -61.19 13.43 1.72
CA ASN A 483 -60.91 14.28 2.86
C ASN A 483 -62.09 14.25 3.85
N TYR A 484 -62.12 13.23 4.71
CA TYR A 484 -63.17 13.06 5.71
C TYR A 484 -63.32 14.26 6.66
N ILE A 485 -62.23 14.95 6.98
CA ILE A 485 -62.25 16.09 7.90
C ILE A 485 -62.89 17.31 7.23
N GLY A 486 -62.76 17.45 5.92
CA GLY A 486 -63.46 18.47 5.14
C GLY A 486 -64.98 18.32 5.10
N LEU A 487 -65.53 17.15 5.48
CA LEU A 487 -66.98 16.98 5.65
C LEU A 487 -67.51 17.63 6.92
N ILE A 488 -66.66 17.89 7.93
CA ILE A 488 -67.09 18.45 9.21
C ILE A 488 -67.75 19.83 9.05
N PRO A 489 -67.20 20.81 8.28
CA PRO A 489 -67.92 22.05 7.98
C PRO A 489 -69.29 21.85 7.35
N HIS A 490 -69.45 20.89 6.43
CA HIS A 490 -70.76 20.57 5.84
C HIS A 490 -71.71 19.93 6.84
N LEU A 491 -71.21 19.08 7.75
CA LEU A 491 -72.00 18.54 8.85
C LEU A 491 -72.47 19.64 9.81
N ILE A 492 -71.64 20.66 10.07
CA ILE A 492 -72.02 21.81 10.89
C ILE A 492 -73.14 22.61 10.21
N GLU A 493 -72.99 22.94 8.92
CA GLU A 493 -74.02 23.70 8.20
C GLU A 493 -75.30 22.89 7.97
N SER A 494 -75.21 21.57 7.74
CA SER A 494 -76.41 20.73 7.60
C SER A 494 -77.23 20.65 8.89
N VAL A 495 -76.58 20.63 10.07
CA VAL A 495 -77.28 20.72 11.36
C VAL A 495 -77.98 22.07 11.51
N LYS A 496 -77.38 23.17 11.04
CA LYS A 496 -78.02 24.49 11.05
C LYS A 496 -79.22 24.55 10.11
N GLU A 497 -79.08 24.03 8.89
CA GLU A 497 -80.16 23.92 7.90
C GLU A 497 -81.31 23.05 8.45
N LEU A 498 -81.00 21.87 9.01
CA LEU A 498 -81.98 20.97 9.62
C LEU A 498 -82.71 21.62 10.82
N LYS A 499 -82.01 22.42 11.62
CA LYS A 499 -82.62 23.18 12.71
C LYS A 499 -83.61 24.23 12.18
N GLN A 500 -83.28 24.88 11.07
CA GLN A 500 -84.15 25.86 10.44
C GLN A 500 -85.40 25.21 9.84
N GLU A 501 -85.25 24.07 9.15
CA GLU A 501 -86.39 23.29 8.65
C GLU A 501 -87.31 22.84 9.78
N ASN A 502 -86.76 22.31 10.88
CA ASN A 502 -87.53 21.94 12.06
C ASN A 502 -88.27 23.13 12.70
N ALA A 503 -87.65 24.31 12.74
CA ALA A 503 -88.32 25.51 13.24
C ALA A 503 -89.49 25.92 12.32
N SER A 504 -89.32 25.80 11.01
CA SER A 504 -90.38 26.03 10.03
C SER A 504 -91.53 25.04 10.19
N LEU A 505 -91.22 23.74 10.32
CA LEU A 505 -92.21 22.68 10.55
C LEU A 505 -92.99 22.90 11.84
N LYS A 506 -92.33 23.26 12.94
CA LYS A 506 -93.01 23.60 14.20
C LYS A 506 -93.98 24.77 14.05
N LYS A 507 -93.58 25.82 13.33
CA LYS A 507 -94.45 26.97 13.05
C LYS A 507 -95.65 26.59 12.18
N GLN A 508 -95.46 25.68 11.23
CA GLN A 508 -96.56 25.14 10.42
C GLN A 508 -97.53 24.32 11.28
N LEU A 509 -97.03 23.50 12.20
CA LEU A 509 -97.86 22.77 13.17
C LEU A 509 -98.65 23.73 14.06
N GLU A 510 -98.02 24.75 14.64
CA GLU A 510 -98.72 25.78 15.42
C GLU A 510 -99.82 26.47 14.61
N ARG A 511 -99.57 26.73 13.32
CA ARG A 511 -100.57 27.33 12.43
C ARG A 511 -101.72 26.36 12.14
N ILE A 512 -101.45 25.07 11.99
CA ILE A 512 -102.47 24.06 11.82
C ILE A 512 -103.33 23.98 13.09
N ASP A 513 -102.72 23.96 14.27
CA ASP A 513 -103.43 23.96 15.55
C ASP A 513 -104.34 25.21 15.69
N GLU A 514 -103.84 26.39 15.30
CA GLU A 514 -104.66 27.62 15.25
C GLU A 514 -105.85 27.52 14.30
N LEU A 515 -105.65 26.89 13.13
CA LEU A 515 -106.70 26.71 12.13
C LEU A 515 -107.73 25.68 12.58
N GLU A 516 -107.31 24.57 13.19
CA GLU A 516 -108.20 23.57 13.80
C GLU A 516 -109.02 24.16 14.95
N ALA A 517 -108.41 24.98 15.80
CA ALA A 517 -109.12 25.71 16.85
C ALA A 517 -110.20 26.64 16.27
N LYS A 518 -109.90 27.38 15.20
CA LYS A 518 -110.87 28.22 14.48
C LYS A 518 -111.98 27.40 13.82
N LEU A 519 -111.64 26.28 13.20
CA LEU A 519 -112.61 25.38 12.56
C LEU A 519 -113.59 24.81 13.59
N ASN A 520 -113.10 24.39 14.76
CA ASN A 520 -113.94 23.89 15.85
C ASN A 520 -114.89 24.97 16.40
N THR A 521 -114.46 26.23 16.47
CA THR A 521 -115.37 27.35 16.83
C THR A 521 -116.46 27.60 15.77
N LEU A 522 -116.13 27.47 14.49
CA LEU A 522 -117.08 27.59 13.37
C LEU A 522 -118.05 26.38 13.27
N ALA A 523 -117.59 25.18 13.63
CA ALA A 523 -118.43 23.99 13.70
C ALA A 523 -119.42 24.05 14.89
N GLY A 524 -119.02 24.67 16.01
CA GLY A 524 -119.92 24.98 17.13
C GLY A 524 -121.02 25.99 16.76
N ASP A 525 -120.74 26.94 15.87
CA ASP A 525 -121.68 27.98 15.42
C ASP A 525 -122.64 27.53 14.31
N SER A 526 -122.35 26.42 13.62
CA SER A 526 -123.23 25.89 12.57
C SER A 526 -124.30 24.92 13.09
N THR A 527 -124.15 24.38 14.30
CA THR A 527 -125.19 23.57 14.96
C THR A 527 -126.30 24.43 15.61
N SER A 528 -126.06 25.73 15.84
CA SER A 528 -127.05 26.67 16.38
C SER A 528 -127.95 27.35 15.32
N LYS A 529 -127.69 27.16 14.01
CA LYS A 529 -128.46 27.79 12.91
C LYS A 529 -129.36 26.87 12.07
N VAL A 530 -129.53 25.59 12.44
CA VAL A 530 -130.39 24.62 11.70
C VAL A 530 -131.74 24.34 12.38
N SER A 531 -132.08 25.02 13.47
CA SER A 531 -133.45 25.02 14.03
C SER A 531 -134.08 26.40 13.85
N ILE A 532 -135.39 26.44 13.52
CA ILE A 532 -136.23 27.58 13.07
C ILE A 532 -136.26 27.67 11.52
N SER A 533 -137.32 27.33 10.77
CA SER A 533 -138.76 27.29 11.05
C SER A 533 -139.50 26.30 10.13
N LYS A 534 -140.18 25.31 10.71
CA LYS A 534 -141.37 24.65 10.15
C LYS A 534 -142.50 24.87 11.17
N GLU A 535 -143.42 25.79 10.90
CA GLU A 535 -144.84 25.78 11.34
C GLU A 535 -145.58 27.02 10.80
N VAL A 536 -146.45 26.84 9.79
CA VAL A 536 -147.94 26.85 9.85
C VAL A 536 -148.59 28.25 9.80
N LYS A 537 -149.00 28.68 8.60
CA LYS A 537 -150.41 28.87 8.19
C LYS A 537 -150.53 29.21 6.71
#